data_AF-A0AAU6ZDG8-F1
#
_entry.id   AF-A0AAU6ZDG8-F1
#
_cell.length_a   1.000
_cell.length_b   1.000
_cell.length_c   1.000
_cell.angle_alpha   90.00
_cell.angle_beta   90.00
_cell.angle_gamma   90.00
#
_symmetry.space_group_name_H-M   'P 1'
#
loop_
_entity.id
_entity.type
_entity.pdbx_description
1 polymer ?
#
loop_
_entity_poly.entity_id
_entity_poly.type
_entity_poly.pdbx_seq_one_letter_code
_entity_poly.pdbx_strand_id
1 'polypeptide(L)'
;MFPTPEQLAAVLTQTIAASVPFKLTAGLHEAIRYTNPVTGFTHHGFLNIAVATEAALRGEDVERVAALLAATDPTALAELARTSAGTWRKFFISFGTCSVAEPAESLAGLGLFPPGLG
;
A
#
# COMPACT_ATOMS: atom_id res chain seq x y z
N MET A 1 -7.01 -13.90 -8.89
CA MET A 1 -6.45 -12.84 -9.75
C MET A 1 -6.66 -11.51 -9.04
N PHE A 2 -5.62 -10.66 -8.97
CA PHE A 2 -5.68 -9.31 -8.40
C PHE A 2 -5.54 -8.27 -9.52
N PRO A 3 -6.03 -7.04 -9.36
CA PRO A 3 -5.83 -5.99 -10.36
C PRO A 3 -4.33 -5.71 -10.56
N THR A 4 -3.93 -5.31 -11.75
CA THR A 4 -2.55 -4.85 -11.99
C THR A 4 -2.30 -3.50 -11.29
N PRO A 5 -1.03 -3.09 -11.10
CA PRO A 5 -0.70 -1.76 -10.59
C PRO A 5 -1.37 -0.63 -11.39
N GLU A 6 -1.45 -0.75 -12.72
CA GLU A 6 -2.04 0.25 -13.62
C GLU A 6 -3.55 0.33 -13.44
N GLN A 7 -4.22 -0.84 -13.36
CA GLN A 7 -5.66 -0.91 -13.10
C GLN A 7 -6.01 -0.30 -11.74
N LEU A 8 -5.22 -0.62 -10.71
CA LEU A 8 -5.43 -0.09 -9.37
C LEU A 8 -5.12 1.41 -9.32
N ALA A 9 -4.06 1.89 -9.98
CA ALA A 9 -3.73 3.32 -10.06
C ALA A 9 -4.87 4.12 -10.68
N ALA A 10 -5.43 3.66 -11.80
CA ALA A 10 -6.56 4.33 -12.44
C ALA A 10 -7.76 4.47 -11.50
N VAL A 11 -8.07 3.42 -10.73
CA VAL A 11 -9.16 3.46 -9.74
C VAL A 11 -8.83 4.39 -8.58
N LEU A 12 -7.61 4.34 -8.04
CA LEU A 12 -7.19 5.20 -6.93
C LEU A 12 -7.28 6.68 -7.33
N THR A 13 -6.71 7.07 -8.47
CA THR A 13 -6.73 8.46 -8.94
C THR A 13 -8.15 8.97 -9.15
N GLN A 14 -9.04 8.16 -9.74
CA GLN A 14 -10.46 8.54 -9.91
C GLN A 14 -11.19 8.69 -8.58
N THR A 15 -10.93 7.78 -7.64
CA THR A 15 -11.56 7.76 -6.32
C THR A 15 -11.12 8.96 -5.47
N ILE A 16 -9.83 9.32 -5.54
CA ILE A 16 -9.28 10.53 -4.93
C ILE A 16 -9.86 11.80 -5.57
N ALA A 17 -9.93 11.88 -6.90
CA ALA A 17 -10.53 13.01 -7.60
C ALA A 17 -12.01 13.20 -7.23
N ALA A 18 -12.73 12.09 -7.00
CA ALA A 18 -14.12 12.10 -6.53
C ALA A 18 -14.26 12.36 -5.01
N SER A 19 -13.17 12.49 -4.27
CA SER A 19 -13.17 12.62 -2.80
C SER A 19 -13.87 11.48 -2.05
N VAL A 20 -13.80 10.25 -2.58
CA VAL A 20 -14.45 9.06 -2.01
C VAL A 20 -13.42 8.22 -1.24
N PRO A 21 -13.62 7.91 0.04
CA PRO A 21 -12.77 6.94 0.74
C PRO A 21 -12.96 5.51 0.22
N PHE A 22 -11.93 4.69 0.31
CA PHE A 22 -11.96 3.30 -0.16
C PHE A 22 -11.36 2.33 0.85
N LYS A 23 -11.67 1.04 0.62
CA LYS A 23 -11.02 -0.07 1.29
C LYS A 23 -10.70 -1.15 0.27
N LEU A 24 -9.69 -1.95 0.55
CA LEU A 24 -9.36 -3.13 -0.23
C LEU A 24 -9.80 -4.38 0.52
N THR A 25 -10.55 -5.24 -0.18
CA THR A 25 -11.23 -6.39 0.41
C THR A 25 -10.45 -7.69 0.26
N ALA A 26 -9.57 -7.77 -0.73
CA ALA A 26 -8.56 -8.83 -0.78
C ALA A 26 -7.54 -8.65 0.35
N GLY A 27 -7.09 -9.75 0.93
CA GLY A 27 -6.10 -9.78 1.99
C GLY A 27 -4.81 -9.03 1.61
N LEU A 28 -4.45 -8.00 2.38
CA LEU A 28 -3.14 -7.34 2.30
C LEU A 28 -2.29 -7.80 3.49
N HIS A 29 -1.48 -8.82 3.26
CA HIS A 29 -0.72 -9.51 4.30
C HIS A 29 0.66 -8.85 4.54
N GLU A 30 1.28 -8.34 3.48
CA GLU A 30 2.62 -7.77 3.53
C GLU A 30 2.59 -6.26 3.28
N ALA A 31 3.55 -5.55 3.88
CA ALA A 31 3.73 -4.11 3.69
C ALA A 31 4.11 -3.78 2.25
N ILE A 32 4.94 -4.63 1.64
CA ILE A 32 5.52 -4.44 0.31
C ILE A 32 4.93 -5.47 -0.65
N ARG A 33 4.74 -5.06 -1.91
CA ARG A 33 4.38 -5.94 -3.02
C ARG A 33 5.32 -7.15 -3.09
N TYR A 34 4.77 -8.34 -3.20
CA TYR A 34 5.55 -9.57 -3.29
C TYR A 34 4.85 -10.62 -4.16
N THR A 35 5.63 -11.57 -4.69
CA THR A 35 5.09 -12.77 -5.33
C THR A 35 5.14 -13.91 -4.33
N ASN A 36 3.98 -14.48 -4.02
CA ASN A 36 3.88 -15.62 -3.12
C ASN A 36 4.52 -16.85 -3.79
N PRO A 37 5.54 -17.49 -3.18
CA PRO A 37 6.28 -18.58 -3.82
C PRO A 37 5.46 -19.88 -3.94
N VAL A 38 4.40 -20.04 -3.13
CA VAL A 38 3.53 -21.24 -3.14
C VAL A 38 2.46 -21.12 -4.22
N THR A 39 1.80 -19.97 -4.30
CA THR A 39 0.67 -19.76 -5.22
C THR A 39 1.07 -19.14 -6.56
N GLY A 40 2.26 -18.51 -6.63
CA GLY A 40 2.72 -17.74 -7.78
C GLY A 40 1.99 -16.40 -7.97
N PHE A 41 1.05 -16.04 -7.09
CA PHE A 41 0.31 -14.79 -7.21
C PHE A 41 1.13 -13.60 -6.69
N THR A 42 1.06 -12.50 -7.43
CA THR A 42 1.63 -11.23 -6.98
C THR A 42 0.61 -10.44 -6.19
N HIS A 43 0.89 -10.21 -4.91
CA HIS A 43 0.06 -9.47 -3.97
C HIS A 43 0.51 -8.01 -3.91
N HIS A 44 -0.45 -7.10 -3.75
CA HIS A 44 -0.15 -5.69 -3.43
C HIS A 44 0.26 -5.55 -1.97
N GLY A 45 1.19 -4.64 -1.70
CA GLY A 45 1.57 -4.28 -0.33
C GLY A 45 0.71 -3.15 0.21
N PHE A 46 0.29 -3.20 1.47
CA PHE A 46 -0.52 -2.12 2.05
C PHE A 46 0.26 -0.79 2.18
N LEU A 47 1.60 -0.84 2.29
CA LEU A 47 2.44 0.36 2.29
C LEU A 47 2.55 0.96 0.90
N ASN A 48 2.65 0.13 -0.16
CA ASN A 48 2.56 0.60 -1.54
C ASN A 48 1.27 1.40 -1.78
N ILE A 49 0.14 0.88 -1.29
CA ILE A 49 -1.16 1.53 -1.44
C ILE A 49 -1.19 2.86 -0.67
N ALA A 50 -0.67 2.90 0.56
CA ALA A 50 -0.60 4.12 1.35
C ALA A 50 0.21 5.23 0.66
N VAL A 51 1.43 4.94 0.19
CA VAL A 51 2.28 5.93 -0.48
C VAL A 51 1.74 6.32 -1.86
N ALA A 52 1.14 5.39 -2.59
CA ALA A 52 0.48 5.68 -3.87
C ALA A 52 -0.75 6.58 -3.70
N THR A 53 -1.53 6.36 -2.63
CA THR A 53 -2.68 7.20 -2.26
C THR A 53 -2.23 8.62 -1.93
N GLU A 54 -1.15 8.78 -1.18
CA GLU A 54 -0.59 10.10 -0.87
C GLU A 54 -0.04 10.80 -2.12
N ALA A 55 0.57 10.07 -3.04
CA ALA A 55 0.99 10.61 -4.34
C ALA A 55 -0.20 11.11 -5.15
N ALA A 56 -1.27 10.33 -5.26
CA ALA A 56 -2.51 10.75 -5.94
C ALA A 56 -3.13 12.00 -5.29
N LEU A 57 -3.12 12.09 -3.95
CA LEU A 57 -3.58 13.29 -3.22
C LEU A 57 -2.74 14.54 -3.49
N ARG A 58 -1.45 14.37 -3.81
CA ARG A 58 -0.55 15.46 -4.23
C ARG A 58 -0.71 15.83 -5.72
N GLY A 59 -1.60 15.15 -6.45
CA GLY A 59 -1.84 15.41 -7.88
C GLY A 59 -0.79 14.80 -8.81
N GLU A 60 -0.03 13.80 -8.36
CA GLU A 60 0.88 13.03 -9.21
C GLU A 60 0.10 12.25 -10.29
N ASP A 61 0.74 11.99 -11.42
CA ASP A 61 0.12 11.28 -12.55
C ASP A 61 -0.13 9.79 -12.28
N VAL A 62 -0.96 9.16 -13.12
CA VAL A 62 -1.37 7.77 -12.94
C VAL A 62 -0.19 6.81 -13.10
N GLU A 63 0.78 7.16 -13.94
CA GLU A 63 2.02 6.42 -14.16
C GLU A 63 2.86 6.37 -12.89
N ARG A 64 3.00 7.51 -12.19
CA ARG A 64 3.72 7.58 -10.93
C ARG A 64 3.03 6.79 -9.83
N VAL A 65 1.70 6.88 -9.76
CA VAL A 65 0.88 6.09 -8.82
C VAL A 65 1.05 4.59 -9.09
N ALA A 66 1.00 4.16 -10.36
CA ALA A 66 1.22 2.77 -10.76
C ALA A 66 2.64 2.29 -10.41
N ALA A 67 3.66 3.13 -10.62
CA ALA A 67 5.04 2.80 -10.27
C ALA A 67 5.22 2.56 -8.76
N LEU A 68 4.56 3.35 -7.91
CA LEU A 68 4.56 3.14 -6.45
C LEU A 68 3.83 1.85 -6.07
N LEU A 69 2.73 1.51 -6.74
CA LEU A 69 2.02 0.25 -6.55
C LEU A 69 2.81 -0.98 -7.01
N ALA A 70 3.68 -0.81 -8.01
CA ALA A 70 4.53 -1.86 -8.57
C ALA A 70 5.87 -2.04 -7.81
N ALA A 71 6.28 -1.06 -7.01
CA ALA A 71 7.57 -1.06 -6.34
C ALA A 71 7.73 -2.23 -5.36
N THR A 72 8.89 -2.88 -5.41
CA THR A 72 9.25 -4.04 -4.59
C THR A 72 10.47 -3.80 -3.70
N ASP A 73 11.11 -2.62 -3.80
CA ASP A 73 12.22 -2.22 -2.91
C ASP A 73 11.67 -1.82 -1.53
N PRO A 74 11.91 -2.63 -0.48
CA PRO A 74 11.38 -2.37 0.84
C PRO A 74 11.98 -1.11 1.49
N THR A 75 13.25 -0.83 1.20
CA THR A 75 13.98 0.30 1.80
C THR A 75 13.45 1.61 1.27
N ALA A 76 13.31 1.73 -0.05
CA ALA A 76 12.81 2.94 -0.69
C ALA A 76 11.37 3.26 -0.26
N LEU A 77 10.50 2.25 -0.16
CA LEU A 77 9.11 2.43 0.30
C LEU A 77 9.02 2.75 1.79
N ALA A 78 9.85 2.15 2.63
CA ALA A 78 9.90 2.49 4.06
C ALA A 78 10.33 3.95 4.28
N GLU A 79 11.31 4.45 3.54
CA GLU A 79 11.72 5.87 3.59
C GLU A 79 10.60 6.83 3.16
N LEU A 80 9.90 6.51 2.05
CA LEU A 80 8.74 7.29 1.62
C LEU A 80 7.63 7.27 2.69
N ALA A 81 7.39 6.13 3.32
CA ALA A 81 6.42 6.03 4.40
C ALA A 81 6.83 6.80 5.65
N ARG A 82 8.11 6.82 6.02
CA ARG A 82 8.64 7.60 7.16
C ARG A 82 8.45 9.10 6.99
N THR A 83 8.61 9.59 5.77
CA THR A 83 8.44 11.01 5.42
C THR A 83 7.00 11.40 5.10
N SER A 84 6.08 10.44 5.12
CA SER A 84 4.65 10.65 4.87
C SER A 84 4.03 11.60 5.88
N ALA A 85 3.20 12.53 5.39
CA ALA A 85 2.36 13.37 6.25
C ALA A 85 1.13 12.61 6.79
N GLY A 86 0.95 11.35 6.39
CA GLY A 86 -0.17 10.51 6.82
C GLY A 86 -1.51 10.88 6.20
N THR A 87 -1.52 11.75 5.18
CA THR A 87 -2.76 12.30 4.59
C THR A 87 -3.62 11.23 3.92
N TRP A 88 -2.98 10.17 3.43
CA TRP A 88 -3.61 8.98 2.84
C TRP A 88 -4.61 8.30 3.78
N ARG A 89 -4.46 8.41 5.12
CA ARG A 89 -5.36 7.78 6.10
C ARG A 89 -6.81 8.24 6.02
N LYS A 90 -7.07 9.42 5.47
CA LYS A 90 -8.45 9.92 5.25
C LYS A 90 -9.19 9.15 4.16
N PHE A 91 -8.44 8.50 3.27
CA PHE A 91 -8.97 7.83 2.08
C PHE A 91 -8.80 6.32 2.14
N PHE A 92 -7.61 5.85 2.50
CA PHE A 92 -7.33 4.44 2.74
C PHE A 92 -7.47 4.16 4.24
N ILE A 93 -8.70 3.81 4.63
CA ILE A 93 -9.11 3.75 6.05
C ILE A 93 -8.88 2.35 6.64
N SER A 94 -9.07 1.31 5.83
CA SER A 94 -8.92 -0.08 6.27
C SER A 94 -8.62 -1.01 5.09
N PHE A 95 -8.12 -2.20 5.41
CA PHE A 95 -7.96 -3.30 4.48
C PHE A 95 -8.33 -4.62 5.16
N GLY A 96 -8.71 -5.61 4.37
CA GLY A 96 -8.92 -6.98 4.85
C GLY A 96 -7.58 -7.66 5.10
N THR A 97 -7.47 -8.42 6.18
CA THR A 97 -6.38 -9.38 6.42
C THR A 97 -6.95 -10.60 7.14
N CYS A 98 -6.38 -11.78 6.89
CA CYS A 98 -6.75 -13.01 7.59
C CYS A 98 -6.07 -13.12 8.97
N SER A 99 -5.01 -12.33 9.20
CA SER A 99 -4.25 -12.27 10.44
C SER A 99 -3.86 -10.83 10.71
N VAL A 100 -4.06 -10.36 11.95
CA VAL A 100 -3.58 -9.04 12.36
C VAL A 100 -2.08 -9.05 12.69
N ALA A 101 -1.50 -10.24 12.93
CA ALA A 101 -0.08 -10.38 13.24
C ALA A 101 0.81 -10.18 11.99
N GLU A 102 0.42 -10.74 10.84
CA GLU A 102 1.25 -10.69 9.62
C GLU A 102 1.54 -9.25 9.17
N PRO A 103 0.55 -8.32 9.06
CA PRO A 103 0.84 -6.94 8.71
C PRO A 103 1.70 -6.23 9.75
N ALA A 104 1.55 -6.60 11.03
CA ALA A 104 2.32 -6.00 12.11
C ALA A 104 3.81 -6.43 12.04
N GLU A 105 4.05 -7.72 11.89
CA GLU A 105 5.39 -8.29 11.71
C GLU A 105 6.09 -7.72 10.46
N SER A 106 5.34 -7.58 9.35
CA SER A 106 5.86 -7.00 8.11
C SER A 106 6.36 -5.56 8.29
N LEU A 107 5.60 -4.71 9.00
CA LEU A 107 6.05 -3.35 9.35
C LEU A 107 7.22 -3.34 10.35
N ALA A 108 7.26 -4.29 11.29
CA ALA A 108 8.35 -4.39 12.27
C ALA A 108 9.66 -4.74 11.57
N GLY A 109 9.61 -5.64 10.57
CA GLY A 109 10.75 -5.95 9.70
C GLY A 109 11.28 -4.75 8.91
N LEU A 110 10.46 -3.73 8.67
CA LEU A 110 10.86 -2.46 8.02
C LEU A 110 11.33 -1.38 9.00
N GLY A 111 11.31 -1.65 10.31
CA GLY A 111 11.60 -0.66 11.35
C GLY A 111 10.56 0.47 11.38
N LEU A 112 9.31 0.19 11.02
CA LEU A 112 8.20 1.15 11.01
C LEU A 112 7.29 1.04 12.24
N PHE A 113 7.60 0.14 13.18
CA PHE A 113 7.00 0.10 14.51
C PHE A 113 7.87 0.82 15.54
N PRO A 114 7.27 1.51 16.54
CA PRO A 114 8.02 1.94 17.71
C PRO A 114 8.62 0.72 18.41
N PRO A 115 9.87 0.79 18.90
CA PRO A 115 10.41 -0.27 19.75
C PRO A 115 9.53 -0.40 21.01
N GLY A 116 8.99 -1.60 21.28
CA GLY A 116 8.28 -1.91 22.52
C GLY A 116 6.78 -2.28 22.42
N LEU A 117 6.25 -2.54 21.22
CA LEU A 117 4.90 -3.08 21.02
C LEU A 117 4.93 -4.50 20.41
N GLY A 118 5.68 -5.40 21.08
CA GLY A 118 5.72 -6.84 20.80
C GLY A 118 5.44 -7.63 22.07
#